data_AF-A0A2T7Q2S2-F1
#
_entry.id   AF-A0A2T7Q2S2-F1
#
_cell.length_a   1.000
_cell.length_b   1.000
_cell.length_c   1.000
_cell.angle_alpha   90.00
_cell.angle_beta   90.00
_cell.angle_gamma   90.00
#
_symmetry.space_group_name_H-M   'P 1'
#
loop_
_entity.id
_entity.type
_entity.pdbx_description
1 polymer ?
#
loop_
_entity_poly.entity_id
_entity_poly.type
_entity_poly.pdbx_seq_one_letter_code
_entity_poly.pdbx_strand_id
1 'polypeptide(L)'
;MYRFAAPLRFYEEDLRDVIIVFSEQTKAISQNAADYIVSYDVIAKDEKNKLNNLSKDYFDFLLSHSNQYFKEIDQFLTDPKNDKYTRMYGNTVSDLKAKILLERDRFTEFQYLIEHLVTFVVENNADKLHDIRSIVRVFLHFMYFNCDIGKTK
;
A
#
# COMPACT_ATOMS: atom_id res chain seq x y z
N MET A 1 -0.79 -9.15 32.80
CA MET A 1 -0.07 -7.88 32.54
C MET A 1 -0.52 -7.39 31.17
N TYR A 2 -1.52 -6.50 31.13
CA TYR A 2 -2.04 -5.96 29.87
C TYR A 2 -1.01 -4.97 29.33
N ARG A 3 -0.24 -5.38 28.31
CA ARG A 3 0.50 -4.42 27.48
C ARG A 3 -0.55 -3.57 26.77
N PHE A 4 -0.66 -2.30 27.12
CA PHE A 4 -1.29 -1.30 26.26
C PHE A 4 -0.45 -1.21 24.99
N ALA A 5 -0.69 -2.13 24.05
CA ALA A 5 0.01 -2.17 22.79
C ALA A 5 -0.59 -1.05 21.94
N ALA A 6 0.11 0.08 21.89
CA ALA A 6 -0.27 1.22 21.09
C ALA A 6 -0.60 0.75 19.65
N PRO A 7 -1.60 1.37 19.00
CA PRO A 7 -1.89 1.07 17.60
C PRO A 7 -0.65 1.33 16.75
N LEU A 8 -0.53 0.62 15.63
CA LEU A 8 0.58 0.81 14.69
C LEU A 8 0.52 2.27 14.19
N ARG A 9 1.48 3.09 14.61
CA ARG A 9 1.58 4.51 14.23
C ARG A 9 2.82 4.73 13.38
N PHE A 10 2.67 5.56 12.36
CA PHE A 10 3.71 6.08 11.47
C PHE A 10 3.33 7.51 11.10
N TYR A 11 4.13 8.23 10.32
CA TYR A 11 3.76 9.57 9.87
C TYR A 11 2.81 9.49 8.66
N GLU A 12 1.52 9.24 8.91
CA GLU A 12 0.52 9.00 7.86
C GLU A 12 0.21 10.23 6.99
N GLU A 13 0.55 11.43 7.47
CA GLU A 13 0.40 12.66 6.73
C GLU A 13 1.22 12.67 5.43
N ASP A 14 2.39 12.00 5.43
CA ASP A 14 3.20 11.84 4.22
C ASP A 14 2.43 11.06 3.15
N LEU A 15 1.80 9.94 3.55
CA LEU A 15 1.00 9.12 2.65
C LEU A 15 -0.27 9.85 2.18
N ARG A 16 -0.93 10.60 3.07
CA ARG A 16 -2.08 11.45 2.72
C ARG A 16 -1.75 12.40 1.59
N ASP A 17 -0.68 13.18 1.73
CA ASP A 17 -0.33 14.23 0.77
C ASP A 17 0.07 13.63 -0.59
N VAL A 18 0.76 12.47 -0.58
CA VAL A 18 1.04 11.68 -1.79
C VAL A 18 -0.25 11.30 -2.50
N ILE A 19 -1.23 10.75 -1.75
CA ILE A 19 -2.51 10.28 -2.31
C ILE A 19 -3.33 11.43 -2.89
N ILE A 20 -3.42 12.57 -2.17
CA ILE A 20 -4.18 13.74 -2.65
C ILE A 20 -3.62 14.20 -3.99
N VAL A 21 -2.30 14.40 -4.08
CA VAL A 21 -1.68 14.93 -5.29
C VAL A 21 -1.74 13.92 -6.43
N PHE A 22 -1.56 12.63 -6.13
CA PHE A 22 -1.79 11.56 -7.10
C PHE A 22 -3.21 11.63 -7.66
N SER A 23 -4.24 11.65 -6.80
CA SER A 23 -5.66 11.71 -7.21
C SER A 23 -6.03 12.98 -7.99
N GLU A 24 -5.37 14.10 -7.73
CA GLU A 24 -5.55 15.34 -8.50
C GLU A 24 -4.96 15.24 -9.91
N GLN A 25 -3.81 14.57 -10.05
CA GLN A 25 -3.12 14.37 -11.33
C GLN A 25 -3.76 13.25 -12.18
N THR A 26 -4.36 12.24 -11.55
CA THR A 26 -4.92 11.05 -12.22
C THR A 26 -6.43 11.09 -12.45
N LYS A 27 -7.03 12.29 -12.54
CA LYS A 27 -8.48 12.46 -12.87
C LYS A 27 -8.93 11.76 -14.16
N ALA A 28 -8.01 11.33 -15.01
CA ALA A 28 -8.26 10.40 -16.10
C ALA A 28 -7.73 9.00 -15.72
N ILE A 29 -8.62 8.11 -15.26
CA ILE A 29 -8.29 6.70 -15.04
C ILE A 29 -7.83 6.10 -16.37
N SER A 30 -6.62 5.56 -16.45
CA SER A 30 -6.18 4.75 -17.58
C SER A 30 -7.12 3.55 -17.71
N GLN A 31 -7.87 3.48 -18.82
CA GLN A 31 -8.67 2.30 -19.14
C GLN A 31 -7.81 1.07 -19.52
N ASN A 32 -6.48 1.21 -19.54
CA ASN A 32 -5.55 0.15 -19.94
C ASN A 32 -4.86 -0.46 -18.71
N ALA A 33 -5.64 -1.12 -17.85
CA ALA A 33 -5.16 -1.93 -16.73
C ALA A 33 -4.37 -3.20 -17.16
N ALA A 34 -4.39 -3.54 -18.46
CA ALA A 34 -4.03 -4.85 -18.97
C ALA A 34 -2.52 -5.15 -19.00
N ASP A 35 -1.65 -4.14 -18.93
CA ASP A 35 -0.23 -4.31 -19.32
C ASP A 35 0.77 -4.44 -18.15
N TYR A 36 0.35 -4.27 -16.89
CA TYR A 36 1.33 -4.11 -15.78
C TYR A 36 1.78 -5.43 -15.11
N ILE A 37 1.02 -6.54 -15.25
CA ILE A 37 1.40 -7.82 -14.61
C ILE A 37 1.77 -8.84 -15.67
N VAL A 38 3.02 -9.32 -15.63
CA VAL A 38 3.45 -10.50 -16.38
C VAL A 38 3.38 -11.76 -15.50
N SER A 39 3.23 -12.93 -16.13
CA SER A 39 3.10 -14.22 -15.44
C SER A 39 4.25 -14.53 -14.46
N TYR A 40 5.45 -14.05 -14.75
CA TYR A 40 6.62 -14.19 -13.88
C TYR A 40 6.44 -13.48 -12.54
N ASP A 41 5.79 -12.30 -12.52
CA ASP A 41 5.53 -11.56 -11.29
C ASP A 41 4.59 -12.33 -10.37
N VAL A 42 3.58 -12.98 -10.95
CA VAL A 42 2.57 -13.76 -10.21
C VAL A 42 3.20 -14.93 -9.46
N ILE A 43 4.08 -15.70 -10.12
CA ILE A 43 4.75 -16.85 -9.49
C ILE A 43 5.62 -16.39 -8.32
N ALA A 44 6.39 -15.31 -8.49
CA ALA A 44 7.17 -14.73 -7.41
C ALA A 44 6.28 -14.20 -6.27
N LYS A 45 5.07 -13.71 -6.57
CA LYS A 45 4.12 -13.28 -5.54
C LYS A 45 3.50 -14.43 -4.78
N ASP A 46 3.31 -15.62 -5.38
CA ASP A 46 2.77 -16.77 -4.65
C ASP A 46 3.68 -17.22 -3.50
N GLU A 47 4.99 -17.23 -3.72
CA GLU A 47 5.97 -17.52 -2.67
C GLU A 47 5.94 -16.44 -1.58
N LYS A 48 5.89 -15.16 -1.99
CA LYS A 48 5.76 -14.04 -1.06
C LYS A 48 4.48 -14.12 -0.22
N ASN A 49 3.35 -14.46 -0.84
CA ASN A 49 2.05 -14.57 -0.18
C ASN A 49 2.07 -15.66 0.89
N LYS A 50 2.68 -16.82 0.58
CA LYS A 50 2.92 -17.88 1.57
C LYS A 50 3.79 -17.40 2.72
N LEU A 51 4.91 -16.72 2.43
CA LEU A 51 5.84 -16.21 3.45
C LEU A 51 5.19 -15.18 4.39
N ASN A 52 4.28 -14.36 3.86
CA ASN A 52 3.58 -13.35 4.63
C ASN A 52 2.27 -13.85 5.25
N ASN A 53 1.81 -15.06 4.92
CA ASN A 53 0.47 -15.55 5.26
C ASN A 53 -0.63 -14.59 4.74
N LEU A 54 -0.58 -14.26 3.44
CA LEU A 54 -1.64 -13.56 2.73
C LEU A 54 -2.58 -14.59 2.07
N SER A 55 -3.89 -14.46 2.26
CA SER A 55 -4.83 -15.38 1.64
C SER A 55 -4.90 -15.21 0.13
N LYS A 56 -5.22 -16.30 -0.58
CA LYS A 56 -5.43 -16.28 -2.03
C LYS A 56 -6.56 -15.32 -2.41
N ASP A 57 -7.69 -15.40 -1.72
CA ASP A 57 -8.86 -14.56 -2.00
C ASP A 57 -8.54 -13.06 -1.87
N TYR A 58 -7.75 -12.68 -0.86
CA TYR A 58 -7.33 -11.29 -0.70
C TYR A 58 -6.33 -10.88 -1.78
N PHE A 59 -5.43 -11.77 -2.18
CA PHE A 59 -4.52 -11.49 -3.29
C PHE A 59 -5.27 -11.31 -4.62
N ASP A 60 -6.25 -12.16 -4.92
CA ASP A 60 -7.10 -12.02 -6.11
C ASP A 60 -7.90 -10.69 -6.09
N PHE A 61 -8.39 -10.28 -4.91
CA PHE A 61 -8.98 -8.96 -4.71
C PHE A 61 -7.97 -7.83 -4.96
N LEU A 62 -6.75 -7.92 -4.43
CA LEU A 62 -5.69 -6.94 -4.66
C LEU A 62 -5.42 -6.76 -6.15
N LEU A 63 -5.28 -7.85 -6.91
CA LEU A 63 -5.01 -7.80 -8.34
C LEU A 63 -6.17 -7.19 -9.11
N SER A 64 -7.40 -7.65 -8.86
CA SER A 64 -8.59 -7.14 -9.57
C SER A 64 -8.92 -5.69 -9.23
N HIS A 65 -8.71 -5.26 -7.98
CA HIS A 65 -9.06 -3.93 -7.52
C HIS A 65 -7.97 -2.88 -7.82
N SER A 66 -6.71 -3.20 -7.56
CA SER A 66 -5.64 -2.20 -7.47
C SER A 66 -4.63 -2.24 -8.60
N ASN A 67 -4.48 -3.36 -9.30
CA ASN A 67 -3.47 -3.48 -10.35
C ASN A 67 -3.61 -2.40 -11.44
N GLN A 68 -4.83 -2.00 -11.78
CA GLN A 68 -5.11 -0.98 -12.79
C GLN A 68 -4.40 0.36 -12.54
N TYR A 69 -4.05 0.65 -11.28
CA TYR A 69 -3.40 1.91 -10.89
C TYR A 69 -1.89 1.79 -10.74
N PHE A 70 -1.32 0.58 -10.72
CA PHE A 70 0.09 0.40 -10.36
C PHE A 70 1.04 1.07 -11.36
N LYS A 71 0.73 1.01 -12.65
CA LYS A 71 1.49 1.72 -13.69
C LYS A 71 1.47 3.24 -13.47
N GLU A 72 0.31 3.79 -13.13
CA GLU A 72 0.18 5.24 -12.89
C GLU A 72 0.92 5.66 -11.61
N ILE A 73 0.88 4.85 -10.56
CA ILE A 73 1.63 5.11 -9.33
C ILE A 73 3.14 5.07 -9.60
N ASP A 74 3.61 4.07 -10.34
CA ASP A 74 5.03 3.97 -10.72
C ASP A 74 5.48 5.19 -11.55
N GLN A 75 4.69 5.61 -12.55
CA GLN A 75 4.95 6.82 -13.33
C GLN A 75 4.94 8.08 -12.45
N PHE A 76 3.98 8.19 -11.54
CA PHE A 76 3.88 9.31 -10.60
C PHE A 76 5.14 9.42 -9.72
N LEU A 77 5.58 8.29 -9.15
CA LEU A 77 6.72 8.25 -8.22
C LEU A 77 8.08 8.39 -8.93
N THR A 78 8.15 8.11 -10.23
CA THR A 78 9.38 8.24 -11.03
C THR A 78 9.48 9.57 -11.78
N ASP A 79 8.41 10.36 -11.88
CA ASP A 79 8.46 11.71 -12.47
C ASP A 79 9.28 12.65 -11.57
N PRO A 80 10.40 13.24 -12.07
CA PRO A 80 11.21 14.18 -11.29
C PRO A 80 10.44 15.39 -10.74
N LYS A 81 9.31 15.78 -11.34
CA LYS A 81 8.45 16.86 -10.83
C LYS A 81 7.79 16.51 -9.50
N ASN A 82 7.62 15.21 -9.23
CA ASN A 82 6.99 14.68 -8.03
C ASN A 82 8.01 14.23 -6.97
N ASP A 83 9.30 14.55 -7.13
CA ASP A 83 10.39 14.14 -6.24
C ASP A 83 10.15 14.44 -4.75
N LYS A 84 9.42 15.52 -4.43
CA LYS A 84 8.95 15.77 -3.05
C LYS A 84 8.05 14.63 -2.53
N TYR A 85 7.07 14.20 -3.31
CA TYR A 85 6.13 13.15 -2.97
C TYR A 85 6.78 11.77 -3.00
N THR A 86 7.75 11.54 -3.90
CA THR A 86 8.58 10.32 -3.91
C THR A 86 9.35 10.16 -2.60
N ARG A 87 9.90 11.25 -2.04
CA ARG A 87 10.52 11.22 -0.70
C ARG A 87 9.52 10.89 0.41
N MET A 88 8.33 11.48 0.39
CA MET A 88 7.28 11.22 1.38
C MET A 88 6.79 9.77 1.34
N TYR A 89 6.63 9.22 0.13
CA TYR A 89 6.37 7.79 -0.08
C TYR A 89 7.50 6.92 0.49
N GLY A 90 8.76 7.26 0.20
CA GLY A 90 9.93 6.55 0.72
C GLY A 90 10.02 6.55 2.24
N ASN A 91 9.76 7.69 2.89
CA ASN A 91 9.68 7.80 4.34
C ASN A 91 8.58 6.88 4.90
N THR A 92 7.39 6.92 4.30
CA THR A 92 6.26 6.06 4.67
C THR A 92 6.64 4.58 4.56
N VAL A 93 7.27 4.16 3.46
CA VAL A 93 7.75 2.78 3.29
C VAL A 93 8.75 2.41 4.39
N SER A 94 9.69 3.29 4.72
CA SER A 94 10.67 3.06 5.78
C SER A 94 10.00 2.85 7.15
N ASP A 95 9.06 3.74 7.50
CA ASP A 95 8.30 3.63 8.73
C ASP A 95 7.50 2.32 8.78
N LEU A 96 6.75 2.02 7.73
CA LEU A 96 5.93 0.82 7.66
C LEU A 96 6.76 -0.45 7.75
N LYS A 97 7.93 -0.52 7.08
CA LYS A 97 8.86 -1.65 7.23
C LYS A 97 9.24 -1.87 8.70
N ALA A 98 9.67 -0.82 9.39
CA ALA A 98 10.06 -0.89 10.79
C ALA A 98 8.90 -1.33 11.69
N LYS A 99 7.70 -0.79 11.47
CA LYS A 99 6.52 -1.12 12.26
C LYS A 99 6.00 -2.54 11.99
N ILE A 100 5.96 -2.97 10.73
CA ILE A 100 5.56 -4.33 10.36
C ILE A 100 6.52 -5.33 11.01
N LEU A 101 7.83 -5.06 11.02
CA LEU A 101 8.80 -5.96 11.68
C LEU A 101 8.51 -6.17 13.16
N LEU A 102 8.07 -5.13 13.87
CA LEU A 102 7.78 -5.17 15.31
C LEU A 102 6.41 -5.75 15.63
N GLU A 103 5.43 -5.48 14.77
CA GLU A 103 4.01 -5.71 15.07
C GLU A 103 3.41 -6.88 14.26
N ARG A 104 4.15 -7.51 13.33
CA ARG A 104 3.64 -8.56 12.44
C ARG A 104 2.95 -9.67 13.22
N ASP A 105 3.51 -10.10 14.34
CA ASP A 105 3.00 -11.23 15.13
C ASP A 105 1.67 -10.95 15.83
N ARG A 106 1.19 -9.69 15.83
CA ARG A 106 -0.14 -9.32 16.33
C ARG A 106 -1.27 -9.64 15.34
N PHE A 107 -0.93 -9.92 14.09
CA PHE A 107 -1.90 -10.20 13.03
C PHE A 107 -1.77 -11.65 12.59
N THR A 108 -2.88 -12.36 12.45
CA THR A 108 -2.87 -13.75 11.98
C THR A 108 -2.47 -13.79 10.50
N GLU A 109 -3.20 -13.09 9.65
CA GLU A 109 -2.93 -12.94 8.21
C GLU A 109 -2.45 -11.53 7.86
N PHE A 110 -1.66 -11.43 6.79
CA PHE A 110 -1.11 -10.14 6.36
C PHE A 110 -2.19 -9.16 5.93
N GLN A 111 -3.31 -9.64 5.37
CA GLN A 111 -4.40 -8.75 4.94
C GLN A 111 -4.98 -7.94 6.09
N TYR A 112 -5.05 -8.48 7.31
CA TYR A 112 -5.56 -7.75 8.46
C TYR A 112 -4.62 -6.60 8.86
N LEU A 113 -3.32 -6.76 8.64
CA LEU A 113 -2.35 -5.67 8.82
C LEU A 113 -2.59 -4.58 7.77
N ILE A 114 -2.73 -4.96 6.49
CA ILE A 114 -3.02 -3.99 5.41
C ILE A 114 -4.29 -3.20 5.73
N GLU A 115 -5.38 -3.88 6.09
CA GLU A 115 -6.66 -3.22 6.41
C GLU A 115 -6.57 -2.32 7.64
N HIS A 116 -5.79 -2.71 8.64
CA HIS A 116 -5.51 -1.86 9.80
C HIS A 116 -4.80 -0.56 9.39
N LEU A 117 -3.79 -0.64 8.52
CA LEU A 117 -3.09 0.53 7.99
C LEU A 117 -4.02 1.43 7.16
N VAL A 118 -4.85 0.84 6.29
CA VAL A 118 -5.86 1.59 5.51
C VAL A 118 -6.77 2.36 6.45
N THR A 119 -7.30 1.69 7.47
CA THR A 119 -8.23 2.27 8.44
C THR A 119 -7.56 3.41 9.20
N PHE A 120 -6.34 3.20 9.70
CA PHE A 120 -5.57 4.21 10.43
C PHE A 120 -5.34 5.48 9.61
N VAL A 121 -4.92 5.34 8.34
CA VAL A 121 -4.66 6.49 7.45
C VAL A 121 -5.95 7.26 7.16
N VAL A 122 -7.04 6.54 6.88
CA VAL A 122 -8.33 7.16 6.55
C VAL A 122 -8.95 7.86 7.76
N GLU A 123 -8.95 7.23 8.93
CA GLU A 123 -9.56 7.79 10.14
C GLU A 123 -8.84 9.05 10.61
N ASN A 124 -7.50 9.07 10.57
CA ASN A 124 -6.74 10.25 10.99
C ASN A 124 -6.80 11.42 9.99
N ASN A 125 -7.27 11.17 8.76
CA ASN A 125 -7.32 12.17 7.69
C ASN A 125 -8.70 12.17 7.01
N ALA A 126 -9.76 11.92 7.78
CA ALA A 126 -11.11 11.72 7.27
C ALA A 126 -11.63 12.96 6.50
N ASP A 127 -11.21 14.16 6.89
CA ASP A 127 -11.56 15.42 6.23
C ASP A 127 -11.06 15.51 4.77
N LYS A 128 -10.00 14.76 4.43
CA LYS A 128 -9.34 14.81 3.12
C LYS A 128 -9.44 13.51 2.33
N LEU A 129 -9.45 12.36 3.01
CA LEU A 129 -9.33 11.05 2.37
C LEU A 129 -10.64 10.27 2.31
N HIS A 130 -11.73 10.73 2.93
CA HIS A 130 -12.98 9.98 2.99
C HIS A 130 -13.47 9.51 1.61
N ASP A 131 -13.51 10.42 0.64
CA ASP A 131 -14.03 10.14 -0.71
C ASP A 131 -13.06 9.36 -1.60
N ILE A 132 -11.76 9.42 -1.30
CA ILE A 132 -10.69 8.75 -2.06
C ILE A 132 -10.05 7.58 -1.29
N ARG A 133 -10.73 7.06 -0.26
CA ARG A 133 -10.25 5.98 0.61
C ARG A 133 -9.88 4.68 -0.13
N SER A 134 -10.47 4.43 -1.31
CA SER A 134 -10.07 3.32 -2.17
C SER A 134 -8.62 3.47 -2.65
N ILE A 135 -8.18 4.69 -2.95
CA ILE A 135 -6.81 4.98 -3.40
C ILE A 135 -5.81 4.74 -2.26
N VAL A 136 -6.17 5.00 -1.01
CA VAL A 136 -5.34 4.64 0.16
C VAL A 136 -5.00 3.15 0.16
N ARG A 137 -6.01 2.30 -0.06
CA ARG A 137 -5.83 0.85 -0.17
C ARG A 137 -4.97 0.46 -1.36
N VAL A 138 -5.18 1.11 -2.51
CA VAL A 138 -4.37 0.89 -3.72
C VAL A 138 -2.89 1.16 -3.46
N PHE A 139 -2.54 2.23 -2.74
CA PHE A 139 -1.14 2.53 -2.40
C PHE A 139 -0.52 1.47 -1.47
N LEU A 140 -1.25 0.98 -0.47
CA LEU A 140 -0.75 -0.09 0.41
C LEU A 140 -0.64 -1.43 -0.34
N HIS A 141 -1.56 -1.71 -1.26
CA HIS A 141 -1.46 -2.83 -2.19
C HIS A 141 -0.24 -2.69 -3.10
N PHE A 142 0.04 -1.50 -3.63
CA PHE A 142 1.22 -1.21 -4.46
C PHE A 142 2.51 -1.46 -3.67
N MET A 143 2.61 -0.94 -2.44
CA MET A 143 3.76 -1.19 -1.55
C MET A 143 3.97 -2.69 -1.30
N TYR A 144 2.89 -3.43 -1.04
CA TYR A 144 3.00 -4.87 -0.87
C TYR A 144 3.40 -5.55 -2.19
N PHE A 145 2.76 -5.23 -3.30
CA PHE A 145 3.06 -5.84 -4.59
C PHE A 145 4.52 -5.59 -5.00
N ASN A 146 5.01 -4.36 -4.89
CA ASN A 146 6.39 -3.99 -5.24
C ASN A 146 7.45 -4.35 -4.21
N CYS A 147 7.08 -5.14 -3.20
CA CYS A 147 8.03 -5.61 -2.18
C CYS A 147 8.63 -4.51 -1.31
N ASP A 148 7.97 -3.35 -1.26
CA ASP A 148 8.27 -2.29 -0.30
C ASP A 148 7.83 -2.70 1.11
N ILE A 149 6.78 -3.51 1.26
CA ILE A 149 6.39 -4.05 2.58
C ILE A 149 6.18 -5.56 2.53
N GLY A 150 6.26 -6.17 3.72
CA GLY A 150 6.24 -7.63 3.88
C GLY A 150 7.60 -8.28 3.61
N LYS A 151 7.70 -9.55 3.99
CA LYS A 151 8.90 -10.36 3.76
C LYS A 151 9.04 -10.72 2.28
N THR A 152 10.26 -10.87 1.80
CA THR A 152 10.56 -11.12 0.38
C THR A 152 11.40 -12.36 0.13
N LYS A 153 12.06 -12.90 1.17
CA LYS A 153 12.87 -14.14 1.18
C LYS A 153 12.88 -14.70 2.60
#